data_AF-A0A848GBU4-F1
#
_entry.id   AF-A0A848GBU4-F1
#
_cell.length_a   1.000
_cell.length_b   1.000
_cell.length_c   1.000
_cell.angle_alpha   90.00
_cell.angle_beta   90.00
_cell.angle_gamma   90.00
#
_symmetry.space_group_name_H-M   'P 1'
#
loop_
_entity.id
_entity.type
_entity.pdbx_description
1 polymer ?
#
loop_
_entity_poly.entity_id
_entity_poly.type
_entity_poly.pdbx_seq_one_letter_code
_entity_poly.pdbx_strand_id
1 'polypeptide(L)'
;KAIIIINPAEPPLIMRDTVHCLVEGEPQRDAITASIHAMIKEVQKYVPGYRLVNGPVFDGNRVSVFLEVEGLGDYLPKYAGNLDIMTAAAARTAEMFAEAILAGDLKLEPVVA
;
A
#
# COMPACT_ATOMS: atom_id res chain seq x y z
N LYS A 1 7.76 -11.53 7.81
CA LYS A 1 8.24 -10.86 9.05
C LYS A 1 7.92 -9.38 8.94
N ALA A 2 7.42 -8.74 10.00
CA ALA A 2 7.16 -7.31 10.04
C ALA A 2 7.98 -6.66 11.17
N ILE A 3 8.48 -5.45 10.92
CA ILE A 3 9.22 -4.63 11.89
C ILE A 3 8.66 -3.22 11.78
N ILE A 4 8.35 -2.59 12.91
CA ILE A 4 7.93 -1.20 13.00
C ILE A 4 9.01 -0.39 13.73
N ILE A 5 9.39 0.75 13.16
CA ILE A 5 10.35 1.69 13.74
C ILE A 5 9.63 3.02 13.95
N ILE A 6 9.72 3.56 15.17
CA ILE A 6 9.17 4.86 15.50
C ILE A 6 10.35 5.85 15.60
N ASN A 7 10.28 6.94 14.84
CA ASN A 7 11.33 7.95 14.77
C ASN A 7 10.77 9.33 15.18
N PRO A 8 11.23 9.93 16.29
CA PRO A 8 10.73 11.21 16.79
C PRO A 8 11.42 12.44 16.18
N ALA A 9 11.96 12.33 14.95
CA ALA A 9 12.65 13.44 14.30
C ALA A 9 11.73 14.64 14.03
N GLU A 10 12.34 15.83 14.00
CA GLU A 10 11.70 17.10 13.64
C GLU A 10 12.42 17.71 12.42
N PRO A 11 11.72 18.02 11.30
CA PRO A 11 10.28 17.84 11.10
C PRO A 11 9.87 16.35 11.04
N PRO A 12 8.59 16.03 11.31
CA PRO A 12 8.11 14.65 11.26
C PRO A 12 8.34 14.01 9.90
N LEU A 13 8.79 12.75 9.92
CA LEU A 13 9.09 12.01 8.70
C LEU A 13 7.80 11.53 8.02
N ILE A 14 7.77 11.61 6.69
CA ILE A 14 6.76 10.88 5.91
C ILE A 14 6.95 9.38 6.16
N MET A 15 5.84 8.64 6.26
CA MET A 15 5.86 7.19 6.41
C MET A 15 6.66 6.55 5.27
N ARG A 16 7.53 5.61 5.63
CA ARG A 16 8.29 4.78 4.68
C ARG A 16 8.13 3.31 5.01
N ASP A 17 8.00 2.52 3.96
CA ASP A 17 7.99 1.07 4.04
C ASP A 17 9.12 0.49 3.19
N THR A 18 9.71 -0.59 3.67
CA THR A 18 10.65 -1.38 2.87
C THR A 18 10.16 -2.81 2.85
N VAL A 19 9.91 -3.32 1.65
CA VAL A 19 9.43 -4.69 1.45
C VAL A 19 10.58 -5.51 0.89
N HIS A 20 10.95 -6.56 1.60
CA HIS A 20 11.91 -7.56 1.13
C HIS A 20 11.19 -8.86 0.82
N CYS A 21 11.37 -9.36 -0.40
CA CYS A 21 10.86 -10.65 -0.84
C CYS A 21 12.03 -11.54 -1.29
N LEU A 22 12.08 -12.77 -0.79
CA LEU A 22 12.95 -13.81 -1.33
C LEU A 22 12.14 -14.60 -2.36
N VAL A 23 12.57 -14.61 -3.61
CA VAL A 23 11.93 -15.36 -4.67
C VAL A 23 12.61 -16.72 -4.87
N GLU A 24 11.85 -17.68 -5.38
CA GLU A 24 12.39 -18.97 -5.77
C GLU A 24 13.08 -18.87 -7.14
N GLY A 25 14.29 -19.42 -7.26
CA GLY A 25 15.06 -19.38 -8.51
C GLY A 25 15.56 -17.99 -8.91
N GLU A 26 15.87 -17.84 -10.19
CA GLU A 26 16.32 -16.56 -10.76
C GLU A 26 15.12 -15.60 -10.90
N PRO A 27 15.19 -14.37 -10.34
CA PRO A 27 14.09 -13.41 -10.45
C PRO A 27 13.78 -13.05 -11.90
N GLN A 28 12.52 -13.16 -12.29
CA GLN A 28 12.01 -12.58 -13.55
C GLN A 28 11.89 -11.06 -13.41
N ARG A 29 13.04 -10.38 -13.45
CA ARG A 29 13.19 -8.96 -13.03
C ARG A 29 12.20 -8.04 -13.73
N ASP A 30 12.03 -8.18 -15.03
CA ASP A 30 11.14 -7.31 -15.81
C ASP A 30 9.66 -7.54 -15.47
N ALA A 31 9.25 -8.80 -15.36
CA ALA A 31 7.88 -9.16 -14.98
C ALA A 31 7.55 -8.71 -13.56
N ILE A 32 8.48 -8.89 -12.62
CA ILE A 32 8.34 -8.43 -11.23
C ILE A 32 8.24 -6.90 -11.18
N THR A 33 9.11 -6.21 -11.91
CA THR A 33 9.11 -4.74 -11.96
C THR A 33 7.80 -4.20 -12.55
N ALA A 34 7.33 -4.78 -13.66
CA ALA A 34 6.04 -4.43 -14.25
C ALA A 34 4.88 -4.67 -13.27
N SER A 35 4.88 -5.81 -12.56
CA SER A 35 3.86 -6.13 -11.56
C SER A 35 3.88 -5.14 -10.38
N ILE A 36 5.05 -4.73 -9.90
CA ILE A 36 5.18 -3.75 -8.83
C ILE A 36 4.61 -2.39 -9.28
N HIS A 37 4.97 -1.93 -10.47
CA HIS A 37 4.44 -0.66 -11.00
C HIS A 37 2.93 -0.71 -11.24
N ALA A 38 2.40 -1.85 -11.71
CA ALA A 38 0.95 -2.04 -11.83
C ALA A 38 0.26 -1.95 -10.46
N MET A 39 0.79 -2.64 -9.45
CA MET A 39 0.24 -2.62 -8.10
C MET A 39 0.29 -1.22 -7.46
N ILE A 40 1.38 -0.48 -7.66
CA ILE A 40 1.48 0.91 -7.19
C ILE A 40 0.34 1.76 -7.77
N LYS A 41 0.06 1.63 -9.08
CA LYS A 41 -1.05 2.36 -9.72
C LYS A 41 -2.41 1.96 -9.16
N GLU A 42 -2.61 0.69 -8.82
CA GLU A 42 -3.85 0.22 -8.18
C GLU A 42 -4.02 0.84 -6.79
N VAL A 43 -2.97 0.86 -5.96
CA VAL A 43 -3.01 1.49 -4.63
C VAL A 43 -3.23 3.01 -4.73
N GLN A 44 -2.61 3.64 -5.74
CA GLN A 44 -2.77 5.08 -5.99
C GLN A 44 -4.19 5.52 -6.31
N LYS A 45 -5.10 4.60 -6.68
CA LYS A 45 -6.52 4.92 -6.88
C LYS A 45 -7.19 5.41 -5.60
N TYR A 46 -6.71 4.97 -4.42
CA TYR A 46 -7.25 5.38 -3.13
C TYR A 46 -6.20 6.03 -2.21
N VAL A 47 -4.90 5.89 -2.48
CA VAL A 47 -3.82 6.65 -1.79
C VAL A 47 -2.87 7.27 -2.81
N PRO A 48 -3.18 8.46 -3.36
CA PRO A 48 -2.38 9.11 -4.39
C PRO A 48 -0.92 9.36 -3.99
N GLY A 49 -0.65 9.55 -2.70
CA GLY A 49 0.69 9.75 -2.15
C GLY A 49 1.54 8.48 -1.99
N TYR A 50 1.01 7.29 -2.32
CA TYR A 50 1.74 6.03 -2.29
C TYR A 50 2.70 5.93 -3.48
N ARG A 51 4.02 6.00 -3.22
CA ARG A 51 5.04 6.10 -4.26
C ARG A 51 6.25 5.22 -4.00
N LEU A 52 6.89 4.80 -5.09
CA LEU A 52 8.21 4.17 -5.06
C LEU A 52 9.27 5.26 -4.94
N VAL A 53 10.09 5.19 -3.89
CA VAL A 53 11.22 6.11 -3.68
C VAL A 53 12.48 5.59 -4.33
N ASN A 54 12.66 4.27 -4.31
CA ASN A 54 13.80 3.60 -4.94
C ASN A 54 13.47 2.15 -5.30
N GLY A 55 14.19 1.61 -6.28
CA GLY A 55 14.07 0.23 -6.73
C GLY A 55 13.02 0.00 -7.82
N PRO A 56 12.57 -1.26 -8.03
CA PRO A 56 12.94 -2.45 -7.26
C PRO A 56 14.45 -2.79 -7.37
N VAL A 57 15.07 -3.15 -6.24
CA VAL A 57 16.48 -3.56 -6.15
C VAL A 57 16.56 -5.08 -6.08
N PHE A 58 17.35 -5.68 -6.97
CA PHE A 58 17.58 -7.12 -7.04
C PHE A 58 18.98 -7.46 -6.53
N ASP A 59 19.06 -8.34 -5.54
CA ASP A 59 20.30 -8.84 -4.95
C ASP A 59 20.21 -10.37 -4.81
N GLY A 60 20.80 -11.09 -5.76
CA GLY A 60 20.55 -12.51 -5.94
C GLY A 60 19.05 -12.77 -6.16
N ASN A 61 18.46 -13.64 -5.34
CA ASN A 61 17.03 -13.93 -5.35
C ASN A 61 16.21 -13.03 -4.39
N ARG A 62 16.81 -11.97 -3.85
CA ARG A 62 16.12 -11.00 -3.00
C ARG A 62 15.67 -9.79 -3.83
N VAL A 63 14.39 -9.46 -3.73
CA VAL A 63 13.80 -8.23 -4.29
C VAL A 63 13.48 -7.29 -3.15
N SER A 64 13.93 -6.03 -3.24
CA SER A 64 13.69 -4.99 -2.24
C SER A 64 12.98 -3.79 -2.87
N VAL A 65 11.90 -3.34 -2.24
CA VAL A 65 11.05 -2.23 -2.71
C VAL A 65 11.01 -1.17 -1.61
N PHE A 66 11.25 0.09 -1.96
CA PHE A 66 11.29 1.21 -1.01
C PHE A 66 10.17 2.18 -1.32
N LEU A 67 9.24 2.30 -0.39
CA LEU A 67 8.00 3.05 -0.56
C LEU A 67 7.96 4.24 0.39
N GLU A 68 7.22 5.25 -0.02
CA GLU A 68 6.82 6.36 0.82
C GLU A 68 5.33 6.59 0.65
N VAL A 69 4.66 6.91 1.76
CA VAL A 69 3.22 7.11 1.81
C VAL A 69 2.95 8.49 2.37
N GLU A 70 2.62 9.41 1.47
CA GLU A 70 2.12 10.74 1.85
C GLU A 70 0.60 10.66 2.02
N GLY A 71 0.12 11.13 3.16
CA GLY A 71 -1.31 11.25 3.43
C GLY A 71 -1.98 12.30 2.54
N LEU A 72 -3.29 12.19 2.38
CA LEU A 72 -4.11 13.17 1.67
C LEU A 72 -4.15 14.50 2.42
N GLY A 73 -4.07 14.45 3.75
CA GLY A 73 -4.11 15.65 4.58
C GLY A 73 -5.53 16.11 4.93
N ASP A 74 -6.53 15.22 4.85
CA ASP A 74 -7.94 15.56 5.03
C ASP A 74 -8.26 16.03 6.45
N TYR A 75 -7.65 15.38 7.45
CA TYR A 75 -7.78 15.73 8.87
C TYR A 75 -6.40 15.71 9.57
N LEU A 76 -5.61 14.67 9.33
CA LEU A 76 -4.25 14.55 9.85
C LEU A 76 -3.25 15.25 8.93
N PRO A 77 -2.07 15.67 9.43
CA PRO A 77 -1.01 16.20 8.56
C PRO A 77 -0.55 15.17 7.53
N LYS A 78 -0.04 15.64 6.38
CA LYS A 78 0.41 14.77 5.28
C LYS A 78 1.49 13.74 5.62
N TYR A 79 2.25 13.94 6.69
CA TYR A 79 3.23 12.94 7.15
C TYR A 79 2.57 11.70 7.77
N ALA A 80 1.32 11.79 8.19
CA ALA A 80 0.55 10.71 8.83
C ALA A 80 -0.03 9.71 7.80
N GLY A 81 0.75 9.40 6.75
CA GLY A 81 0.35 8.47 5.69
C GLY A 81 0.02 7.06 6.19
N ASN A 82 0.52 6.68 7.37
CA ASN A 82 0.21 5.42 8.05
C ASN A 82 -1.24 5.32 8.52
N LEU A 83 -1.88 6.42 8.89
CA LEU A 83 -3.30 6.44 9.24
C LEU A 83 -4.13 6.58 7.97
N ASP A 84 -3.73 7.47 7.05
CA ASP A 84 -4.46 7.72 5.82
C ASP A 84 -4.56 6.48 4.92
N ILE A 85 -3.50 5.66 4.81
CA ILE A 85 -3.58 4.41 4.03
C ILE A 85 -4.59 3.42 4.60
N MET A 86 -4.74 3.38 5.93
CA MET A 86 -5.69 2.49 6.60
C MET A 86 -7.12 2.96 6.38
N THR A 87 -7.40 4.25 6.54
CA THR A 87 -8.73 4.81 6.36
C THR A 87 -9.16 4.79 4.90
N ALA A 88 -8.26 5.12 3.97
CA ALA A 88 -8.53 5.04 2.53
C ALA A 88 -8.79 3.61 2.07
N ALA A 89 -8.03 2.62 2.56
CA ALA A 89 -8.29 1.22 2.25
C ALA A 89 -9.64 0.73 2.80
N ALA A 90 -10.01 1.15 4.01
CA ALA A 90 -11.30 0.83 4.60
C ALA A 90 -12.46 1.42 3.78
N ALA A 91 -12.35 2.70 3.40
CA ALA A 91 -13.32 3.37 2.53
C ALA A 91 -13.43 2.65 1.17
N ARG A 92 -12.31 2.38 0.50
CA ARG A 92 -12.29 1.68 -0.79
C ARG A 92 -12.93 0.29 -0.72
N THR A 93 -12.69 -0.44 0.38
CA THR A 93 -13.30 -1.76 0.60
C THR A 93 -14.82 -1.64 0.73
N ALA A 94 -15.31 -0.66 1.50
CA ALA A 94 -16.74 -0.42 1.65
C ALA A 94 -17.40 0.01 0.33
N GLU A 95 -16.74 0.85 -0.46
CA GLU A 95 -17.19 1.24 -1.80
C GLU A 95 -17.33 0.03 -2.72
N MET A 96 -16.34 -0.87 -2.75
CA MET A 96 -16.41 -2.09 -3.56
C MET A 96 -17.59 -2.99 -3.16
N PHE A 97 -17.89 -3.08 -1.86
CA PHE A 97 -19.07 -3.81 -1.39
C PHE A 97 -20.37 -3.12 -1.82
N ALA A 98 -20.44 -1.79 -1.69
CA ALA A 98 -21.61 -1.04 -2.13
C ALA A 98 -21.84 -1.17 -3.64
N GLU A 99 -20.79 -1.08 -4.47
CA GLU A 99 -20.85 -1.30 -5.91
C GLU A 99 -21.40 -2.71 -6.24
N ALA A 100 -20.89 -3.75 -5.59
CA ALA A 100 -21.34 -5.13 -5.80
C ALA A 100 -22.78 -5.37 -5.33
N ILE A 101 -23.21 -4.74 -4.24
CA ILE A 101 -24.60 -4.80 -3.75
C ILE A 101 -25.53 -4.12 -4.75
N LEU A 102 -25.16 -2.95 -5.27
CA LEU A 102 -25.95 -2.21 -6.26
C LEU A 102 -26.03 -2.95 -7.60
N ALA A 103 -24.99 -3.69 -7.99
CA ALA A 103 -24.98 -4.55 -9.18
C ALA A 103 -25.81 -5.84 -8.99
N GLY A 104 -26.12 -6.21 -7.74
CA GLY A 104 -26.81 -7.46 -7.41
C GLY A 104 -25.89 -8.68 -7.29
N ASP A 105 -24.57 -8.47 -7.36
CA ASP A 105 -23.55 -9.53 -7.28
C ASP A 105 -23.25 -9.96 -5.83
N LEU A 106 -23.57 -9.10 -4.86
CA LEU A 106 -23.34 -9.34 -3.44
C LEU A 106 -24.58 -9.04 -2.61
N LYS A 107 -24.98 -10.00 -1.77
CA LYS A 107 -25.99 -9.80 -0.73
C LYS A 107 -25.36 -10.09 0.62
N LEU A 108 -25.24 -9.06 1.45
CA LEU A 108 -24.75 -9.21 2.82
C LEU A 108 -25.92 -9.57 3.75
N GLU A 109 -25.72 -10.59 4.58
CA GLU A 109 -26.65 -10.94 5.64
C GLU A 109 -26.12 -10.43 6.98
N PRO A 110 -26.97 -9.88 7.85
CA PRO A 110 -26.55 -9.46 9.18
C PRO A 110 -26.05 -10.66 9.99
N VAL A 111 -24.84 -10.56 10.52
CA VAL A 111 -24.32 -11.55 11.48
C VAL A 111 -24.96 -11.23 12.83
N VAL A 112 -25.70 -12.18 13.39
CA VAL A 112 -26.25 -12.05 14.74
C VAL A 112 -25.09 -12.11 15.73
N ALA A 113 -24.98 -11.08 16.58
CA ALA A 113 -23.96 -10.97 17.61
C ALA A 113 -24.14 -11.98 18.75
#